data_AF-A0A2T4WNF8-F1
#
_entry.id   AF-A0A2T4WNF8-F1
#
_cell.length_a   1.000
_cell.length_b   1.000
_cell.length_c   1.000
_cell.angle_alpha   90.00
_cell.angle_beta   90.00
_cell.angle_gamma   90.00
#
_symmetry.space_group_name_H-M   'P 1'
#
loop_
_entity.id
_entity.type
_entity.pdbx_description
1 polymer ?
#
loop_
_entity_poly.entity_id
_entity_poly.type
_entity_poly.pdbx_seq_one_letter_code
_entity_poly.pdbx_strand_id
1 'polypeptide(L)' 'MSHEIRTPLNGINGTLHLMRNTELSKEQLDLVEISEHSSNYLLNVVNMILL' A
#
# COMPACT_ATOMS: atom_id res chain seq x y z
N MET A 1 12.56 -9.53 10.97
CA MET A 1 12.58 -8.23 10.25
C MET A 1 11.78 -8.24 8.94
N SER A 2 12.12 -9.04 7.92
CA SER A 2 11.31 -9.19 6.68
C SER A 2 9.79 -9.31 6.89
N HIS A 3 9.39 -10.33 7.65
CA HIS A 3 7.99 -10.65 7.91
C HIS A 3 7.32 -9.56 8.76
N GLU A 4 8.08 -8.93 9.64
CA GLU A 4 7.62 -7.84 10.50
C GLU A 4 7.37 -6.55 9.70
N ILE A 5 7.95 -6.40 8.51
CA ILE A 5 7.70 -5.28 7.58
C ILE A 5 6.58 -5.62 6.59
N ARG A 6 6.47 -6.87 6.13
CA ARG A 6 5.39 -7.29 5.21
C ARG A 6 4.00 -7.21 5.85
N THR A 7 3.87 -7.55 7.13
CA THR A 7 2.59 -7.48 7.86
C THR A 7 1.99 -6.07 7.88
N PRO A 8 2.71 -5.01 8.34
CA PRO A 8 2.18 -3.65 8.30
C PRO A 8 1.96 -3.12 6.87
N LEU A 9 2.80 -3.48 5.90
CA LEU A 9 2.58 -3.10 4.49
C LEU A 9 1.29 -3.69 3.90
N ASN A 10 1.01 -4.96 4.18
CA ASN A 10 -0.25 -5.57 3.77
C ASN A 10 -1.45 -4.92 4.48
N GLY A 11 -1.29 -4.47 5.73
CA GLY A 11 -2.30 -3.67 6.43
C GLY A 11 -2.57 -2.31 5.77
N ILE A 12 -1.52 -1.62 5.32
CA ILE A 12 -1.64 -0.36 4.56
C ILE A 12 -2.37 -0.61 3.24
N ASN A 13 -1.96 -1.63 2.47
CA ASN A 13 -2.64 -1.99 1.21
C ASN A 13 -4.10 -2.36 1.43
N GLY A 14 -4.41 -3.14 2.47
CA GLY A 14 -5.79 -3.48 2.81
C GLY A 14 -6.64 -2.25 3.16
N THR A 15 -6.06 -1.29 3.89
CA THR A 15 -6.74 -0.03 4.24
C THR A 15 -7.01 0.81 3.00
N LEU A 16 -6.01 0.97 2.11
CA LEU A 16 -6.17 1.70 0.85
C LEU A 16 -7.25 1.05 -0.04
N HIS A 17 -7.28 -0.28 -0.10
CA HIS A 17 -8.31 -1.01 -0.82
C HIS A 17 -9.72 -0.77 -0.26
N LEU A 18 -9.87 -0.73 1.07
CA LEU A 18 -11.14 -0.38 1.71
C LEU A 18 -11.55 1.07 1.41
N MET A 19 -10.61 2.02 1.46
CA MET A 19 -10.86 3.43 1.13
C MET A 19 -11.34 3.60 -0.32
N ARG A 20 -10.75 2.86 -1.26
CA ARG A 20 -11.16 2.87 -2.67
C ARG A 20 -12.61 2.42 -2.89
N ASN A 21 -13.17 1.66 -1.95
CA ASN A 21 -14.57 1.22 -1.97
C ASN A 21 -15.54 2.21 -1.26
N THR A 22 -15.08 3.41 -0.92
CA THR A 22 -15.89 4.50 -0.35
C THR A 22 -16.10 5.63 -1.34
N GLU A 23 -17.00 6.58 -1.02
CA GLU A 23 -17.10 7.83 -1.78
C GLU A 23 -15.88 8.71 -1.50
N LEU A 24 -15.06 8.92 -2.53
CA LEU A 24 -13.86 9.77 -2.46
C LEU A 24 -14.02 10.99 -3.37
N SER A 25 -13.51 12.14 -2.92
CA SER A 25 -13.27 13.26 -3.83
C SER A 25 -12.19 12.88 -4.85
N LYS A 26 -12.10 13.64 -5.94
CA LYS A 26 -11.05 13.45 -6.95
C LYS A 26 -9.65 13.52 -6.34
N GLU A 27 -9.41 14.49 -5.48
CA GLU A 27 -8.12 14.68 -4.80
C GLU A 27 -7.80 13.50 -3.87
N GLN A 28 -8.80 12.97 -3.16
CA GLN A 28 -8.62 11.80 -2.29
C GLN A 28 -8.35 10.53 -3.10
N LEU A 29 -9.01 10.37 -4.25
CA LEU A 29 -8.75 9.25 -5.16
C LEU A 29 -7.30 9.29 -5.68
N ASP A 30 -6.84 10.46 -6.13
CA ASP A 30 -5.45 10.64 -6.60
C ASP A 30 -4.44 10.29 -5.49
N LEU A 31 -4.71 10.69 -4.25
CA LEU A 31 -3.88 10.34 -3.09
C LEU A 31 -3.88 8.84 -2.79
N VAL A 32 -5.03 8.16 -2.90
CA VAL A 32 -5.15 6.71 -2.71
C VAL A 32 -4.37 5.97 -3.79
N GLU A 33 -4.47 6.38 -5.06
CA GLU A 33 -3.73 5.78 -6.17
C GLU A 33 -2.21 5.92 -5.99
N ILE A 34 -1.73 7.11 -5.63
CA ILE A 34 -0.30 7.35 -5.35
C ILE A 34 0.18 6.47 -4.18
N SER A 35 -0.63 6.38 -3.12
CA SER A 35 -0.30 5.60 -1.92
C SER A 35 -0.25 4.10 -2.22
N GLU A 36 -1.19 3.57 -3.01
CA GLU A 36 -1.19 2.16 -3.43
C GLU A 36 0.02 1.84 -4.30
N HIS A 37 0.33 2.69 -5.29
CA HIS A 37 1.52 2.52 -6.12
C HIS A 37 2.81 2.51 -5.27
N SER A 38 2.92 3.43 -4.33
CA SER A 38 4.07 3.55 -3.44
C SER A 38 4.21 2.33 -2.51
N SER A 39 3.11 1.87 -1.92
CA SER A 39 3.08 0.72 -1.03
C SER A 39 3.41 -0.58 -1.77
N ASN A 40 2.88 -0.77 -2.98
CA ASN A 40 3.21 -1.92 -3.84
C ASN A 40 4.68 -1.90 -4.28
N TYR A 41 5.21 -0.73 -4.65
CA TYR A 41 6.63 -0.58 -4.97
C TYR A 41 7.51 -0.93 -3.77
N LEU A 42 7.18 -0.42 -2.59
CA LEU A 42 7.92 -0.71 -1.37
C LEU A 42 7.86 -2.19 -1.00
N LEU A 43 6.70 -2.85 -1.17
CA LEU A 43 6.58 -4.30 -0.96
C LEU A 43 7.51 -5.08 -1.90
N ASN A 44 7.62 -4.67 -3.16
CA ASN A 44 8.56 -5.26 -4.11
C ASN A 44 10.02 -5.06 -3.69
N VAL A 45 10.39 -3.84 -3.29
CA VAL A 45 11.74 -3.55 -2.77
C VAL A 45 12.06 -4.40 -1.55
N VAL A 46 11.13 -4.51 -0.60
CA VAL A 46 11.28 -5.37 0.58
C VAL A 46 11.48 -6.83 0.14
N ASN A 47 10.67 -7.33 -0.79
CA ASN A 47 10.79 -8.70 -1.31
C ASN A 47 12.15 -8.96 -2.00
N MET A 48 12.75 -7.95 -2.65
CA MET A 48 14.05 -8.08 -3.35
C MET A 48 15.26 -8.10 -2.42
N ILE A 49 15.22 -7.42 -1.27
CA ILE A 49 16.34 -7.35 -0.30
C ILE A 49 16.51 -8.69 0.47
N LEU A 50 15.56 -9.61 0.33
CA LEU A 50 15.43 -10.82 1.15
C LEU A 50 15.70 -12.13 0.40
N LEU A 51 16.46 -12.07 -0.69
CA LEU A 51 17.07 -13.24 -1.31
C LEU A 51 18.07 -13.91 -0.36
#